data_AF-A0A811N1A2-F1
#
_entry.id   AF-A0A811N1A2-F1
#
_cell.length_a   1.000
_cell.length_b   1.000
_cell.length_c   1.000
_cell.angle_alpha   90.00
_cell.angle_beta   90.00
_cell.angle_gamma   90.00
#
_symmetry.space_group_name_H-M   'P 1'
#
loop_
_entity.id
_entity.type
_entity.pdbx_description
1 polymer ?
#
loop_
_entity_poly.entity_id
_entity_poly.type
_entity_poly.pdbx_seq_one_letter_code
_entity_poly.pdbx_strand_id
1 'polypeptide(L)'
;MIRRGSSGTGPIWRWSPPLEEVACVREDLTDECEPHGSLLHLQLPGPSSFFTVQGVRPVRRGMWGKGVCVGTFCCAADGLPPREHGMACLGNVELDLSAMPTLEQAHAVIRHYGPTLFFHPKEVYLPSSVSWFFKNGAALYKRGGNTTGEEIDGEGSNLPGGGCNDGEYWIDVPSGERGRAVCRGNIDSAELYAHVKPAMGGTCTDVAMWVFCPFNGPARLKLGPISLPLAKTGRHVGDWEHFTFRVSNLTSELMGVYYSQHSGGHWVDASALEYIDGNRPVVYSSRNGHASYAYPGVYLQGSAALGVGIRNDAARSSLFVDSSARYRIVAADWRSIWARAPLPSRSGCSSCGSGVRRWCTSRGSGWSGWSGAYLPGSGAERRAC
;
A
#
# COMPACT_ATOMS: atom_id res chain seq x y z
N MET A 1 -10.32 33.69 -31.70
CA MET A 1 -10.49 35.08 -32.21
C MET A 1 -9.35 35.93 -31.65
N ILE A 2 -8.43 36.41 -32.49
CA ILE A 2 -7.22 37.14 -32.08
C ILE A 2 -7.54 38.64 -31.98
N ARG A 3 -7.38 39.26 -30.80
CA ARG A 3 -7.24 40.72 -30.68
C ARG A 3 -5.76 41.09 -30.76
N ARG A 4 -5.39 41.88 -31.77
CA ARG A 4 -4.07 42.52 -31.86
C ARG A 4 -3.95 43.58 -30.77
N GLY A 5 -2.97 43.41 -29.87
CA GLY A 5 -2.40 44.49 -29.08
C GLY A 5 -1.13 44.96 -29.77
N SER A 6 -1.10 46.22 -30.19
CA SER A 6 0.04 46.88 -30.81
C SER A 6 1.07 47.29 -29.77
N SER A 7 2.28 46.71 -29.82
CA SER A 7 3.58 47.40 -29.79
C SER A 7 4.70 46.44 -29.36
N GLY A 8 5.69 46.27 -30.24
CA GLY A 8 7.04 45.78 -29.91
C GLY A 8 7.21 44.25 -29.76
N THR A 9 8.17 43.71 -30.53
CA THR A 9 8.82 42.38 -30.44
C THR A 9 8.23 41.25 -31.30
N GLY A 10 8.77 41.12 -32.53
CA GLY A 10 8.81 39.90 -33.36
C GLY A 10 7.48 39.19 -33.68
N PRO A 11 7.45 38.23 -34.62
CA PRO A 11 6.34 37.31 -34.71
C PRO A 11 6.38 36.38 -33.49
N ILE A 12 5.52 36.64 -32.50
CA ILE A 12 5.19 35.65 -31.49
C ILE A 12 4.40 34.56 -32.22
N TRP A 13 5.06 33.45 -32.55
CA TRP A 13 4.41 32.27 -33.10
C TRP A 13 3.49 31.68 -32.01
N ARG A 14 2.22 32.05 -32.04
CA ARG A 14 1.19 31.34 -31.27
C ARG A 14 0.90 30.03 -32.00
N TRP A 15 1.65 29.00 -31.65
CA TRP A 15 1.26 27.63 -31.96
C TRP A 15 0.12 27.23 -31.04
N SER A 16 -1.07 27.03 -31.63
CA SER A 16 -2.15 26.28 -30.99
C SER A 16 -2.16 24.87 -31.58
N PRO A 17 -2.45 23.81 -30.79
CA PRO A 17 -2.62 22.48 -31.33
C PRO A 17 -3.69 22.46 -32.45
N PRO A 18 -3.52 21.63 -33.49
CA PRO A 18 -4.58 21.37 -34.46
C PRO A 18 -5.86 20.91 -33.76
N LEU A 19 -7.04 21.39 -34.20
CA LEU A 19 -8.33 21.03 -33.59
C LEU A 19 -8.67 19.55 -33.76
N GLU A 20 -8.06 18.86 -34.72
CA GLU A 20 -8.19 17.42 -34.94
C GLU A 20 -7.40 16.58 -33.93
N GLU A 21 -6.44 17.17 -33.22
CA GLU A 21 -5.63 16.50 -32.19
C GLU A 21 -6.17 16.71 -30.76
N VAL A 22 -7.14 17.61 -30.59
CA VAL A 22 -7.67 17.97 -29.27
C VAL A 22 -9.20 17.87 -29.25
N ALA A 23 -9.72 17.04 -28.35
CA ALA A 23 -11.15 16.90 -28.11
C ALA A 23 -11.48 17.02 -26.63
N CYS A 24 -12.63 17.59 -26.31
CA CYS A 24 -13.20 17.54 -24.96
C CYS A 24 -13.99 16.24 -24.79
N VAL A 25 -13.93 15.69 -23.58
CA VAL A 25 -14.72 14.54 -23.19
C VAL A 25 -16.00 15.01 -22.53
N ARG A 26 -17.12 14.31 -22.80
CA ARG A 26 -18.39 14.61 -22.12
C ARG A 26 -18.24 14.40 -20.62
N GLU A 27 -18.84 15.28 -19.83
CA GLU A 27 -18.74 15.27 -18.37
C GLU A 27 -19.15 13.93 -17.75
N ASP A 28 -20.14 13.24 -18.32
CA ASP A 28 -20.62 11.93 -17.85
C ASP A 28 -19.64 10.76 -18.07
N LEU A 29 -18.55 11.00 -18.81
CA LEU A 29 -17.44 10.06 -19.02
C LEU A 29 -16.18 10.44 -18.22
N THR A 30 -16.31 11.34 -17.24
CA THR A 30 -15.19 11.86 -16.45
C THR A 30 -15.35 11.57 -14.95
N ASP A 31 -14.26 11.72 -14.19
CA ASP A 31 -14.25 11.66 -12.73
C ASP A 31 -13.46 12.85 -12.17
N GLU A 32 -13.75 13.21 -10.92
CA GLU A 32 -13.15 14.36 -10.27
C GLU A 32 -11.64 14.15 -10.08
N CYS A 33 -10.87 15.23 -10.27
CA CYS A 33 -9.42 15.19 -10.24
C CYS A 33 -8.79 16.21 -9.29
N GLU A 34 -7.62 15.88 -8.77
CA GLU A 34 -6.79 16.73 -7.91
C GLU A 34 -5.36 16.82 -8.47
N PRO A 35 -4.64 17.92 -8.17
CA PRO A 35 -3.22 18.02 -8.49
C PRO A 35 -2.41 16.92 -7.80
N HIS A 36 -1.40 16.42 -8.50
CA HIS A 36 -0.54 15.35 -8.04
C HIS A 36 0.90 15.54 -8.48
N GLY A 37 1.80 15.55 -7.49
CA GLY A 37 3.23 15.73 -7.74
C GLY A 37 3.57 17.14 -8.23
N SER A 38 4.85 17.36 -8.44
CA SER A 38 5.38 18.56 -9.08
C SER A 38 6.22 18.11 -10.27
N LEU A 39 5.83 18.51 -11.47
CA LEU A 39 6.58 18.26 -12.69
C LEU A 39 7.53 19.42 -12.99
N LEU A 40 7.10 20.65 -12.69
CA LEU A 40 7.88 21.87 -12.87
C LEU A 40 7.47 22.94 -11.87
N HIS A 41 8.43 23.67 -11.33
CA HIS A 41 8.20 24.87 -10.54
C HIS A 41 9.17 25.96 -10.99
N LEU A 42 8.63 27.07 -11.47
CA LEU A 42 9.37 28.20 -12.01
C LEU A 42 9.05 29.46 -11.20
N GLN A 43 10.06 30.05 -10.57
CA GLN A 43 9.92 31.36 -9.94
C GLN A 43 9.93 32.45 -11.02
N LEU A 44 8.87 33.26 -11.09
CA LEU A 44 8.77 34.36 -12.04
C LEU A 44 9.25 35.69 -11.41
N PRO A 45 9.68 36.67 -12.23
CA PRO A 45 10.03 38.00 -11.73
C PRO A 45 8.79 38.70 -11.14
N GLY A 46 8.81 38.93 -9.83
CA GLY A 46 7.72 39.59 -9.10
C GLY A 46 7.52 38.97 -7.71
N PRO A 47 7.02 39.71 -6.71
CA PRO A 47 6.73 39.15 -5.40
C PRO A 47 5.65 38.06 -5.53
N SER A 48 5.96 36.86 -5.05
CA SER A 48 5.05 35.70 -4.99
C SER A 48 4.53 35.20 -6.35
N SER A 49 5.15 35.55 -7.47
CA SER A 49 4.78 35.03 -8.79
C SER A 49 5.52 33.75 -9.11
N PHE A 50 4.80 32.64 -9.27
CA PHE A 50 5.36 31.36 -9.66
C PHE A 50 4.49 30.70 -10.72
N PHE A 51 5.09 29.80 -11.50
CA PHE A 51 4.40 28.94 -12.45
C PHE A 51 4.67 27.49 -12.09
N THR A 52 3.60 26.71 -11.92
CA THR A 52 3.69 25.30 -11.59
C THR A 52 3.07 24.45 -12.69
N VAL A 53 3.72 23.32 -12.95
CA VAL A 53 3.15 22.21 -13.71
C VAL A 53 3.06 21.02 -12.76
N GLN A 54 1.86 20.48 -12.62
CA GLN A 54 1.59 19.35 -11.73
C GLN A 54 0.84 18.29 -12.52
N GLY A 55 1.10 17.02 -12.22
CA GLY A 55 0.25 15.95 -12.71
C GLY A 55 -1.16 16.10 -12.16
N VAL A 56 -2.11 15.38 -12.75
CA VAL A 56 -3.49 15.33 -12.29
C VAL A 56 -3.85 13.88 -12.05
N ARG A 57 -4.56 13.60 -10.95
CA ARG A 57 -5.03 12.24 -10.64
C ARG A 57 -6.47 12.23 -10.13
N PRO A 58 -7.15 11.07 -10.14
CA PRO A 58 -8.47 10.95 -9.55
C PRO A 58 -8.49 11.24 -8.04
N VAL A 59 -9.52 11.93 -7.58
CA VAL A 59 -9.77 12.17 -6.13
C VAL A 59 -10.13 10.85 -5.44
N ARG A 60 -11.11 10.13 -5.99
CA ARG A 60 -11.55 8.84 -5.47
C ARG A 60 -10.65 7.73 -5.99
N ARG A 61 -9.95 7.07 -5.07
CA ARG A 61 -8.96 6.02 -5.37
C ARG A 61 -9.29 4.74 -4.62
N GLY A 62 -8.66 3.65 -5.03
CA GLY A 62 -8.85 2.31 -4.47
C GLY A 62 -9.49 1.38 -5.49
N MET A 63 -9.79 0.16 -5.04
CA MET A 63 -10.24 -0.94 -5.92
C MET A 63 -11.50 -0.64 -6.71
N TRP A 64 -12.37 0.22 -6.19
CA TRP A 64 -13.65 0.59 -6.78
C TRP A 64 -13.66 2.00 -7.36
N GLY A 65 -12.50 2.68 -7.36
CA GLY A 65 -12.33 3.98 -7.97
C GLY A 65 -12.44 3.87 -9.49
N LYS A 66 -13.28 4.71 -10.10
CA LYS A 66 -13.56 4.70 -11.54
C LYS A 66 -12.63 5.63 -12.32
N GLY A 67 -12.08 6.65 -11.68
CA GLY A 67 -11.15 7.57 -12.33
C GLY A 67 -9.91 6.88 -12.86
N VAL A 68 -9.54 7.24 -14.08
CA VAL A 68 -8.39 6.76 -14.83
C VAL A 68 -7.35 7.86 -14.89
N CYS A 69 -6.10 7.51 -14.61
CA CYS A 69 -4.96 8.41 -14.75
C CYS A 69 -4.26 8.13 -16.07
N VAL A 70 -4.22 9.10 -16.99
CA VAL A 70 -3.58 8.96 -18.31
C VAL A 70 -2.32 9.84 -18.46
N GLY A 71 -1.75 10.30 -17.35
CA GLY A 71 -0.56 11.16 -17.37
C GLY A 71 -0.86 12.63 -17.70
N THR A 72 -2.11 13.07 -17.57
CA THR A 72 -2.48 14.47 -17.75
C THR A 72 -1.83 15.36 -16.68
N PHE A 73 -1.50 16.59 -17.06
CA PHE A 73 -0.96 17.60 -16.17
C PHE A 73 -1.76 18.91 -16.28
N CYS A 74 -1.74 19.68 -15.21
CA CYS A 74 -2.29 21.02 -15.15
C CYS A 74 -1.17 22.04 -15.00
N CYS A 75 -1.34 23.20 -15.64
CA CYS A 75 -0.47 24.36 -15.49
C CYS A 75 -1.25 25.44 -14.75
N ALA A 76 -0.76 25.90 -13.60
CA ALA A 76 -1.40 26.95 -12.82
C ALA A 76 -0.41 28.04 -12.43
N ALA A 77 -0.86 29.29 -12.53
CA ALA A 77 -0.14 30.47 -12.04
C ALA A 77 -0.83 31.09 -10.80
N ASP A 78 -2.06 30.67 -10.51
CA ASP A 78 -2.99 31.23 -9.52
C ASP A 78 -3.38 30.23 -8.42
N GLY A 79 -2.93 28.97 -8.53
CA GLY A 79 -3.18 27.93 -7.53
C GLY A 79 -4.63 27.43 -7.49
N LEU A 80 -5.45 27.76 -8.50
CA LEU A 80 -6.83 27.28 -8.58
C LEU A 80 -6.89 25.76 -8.76
N PRO A 81 -7.94 25.10 -8.24
CA PRO A 81 -8.08 23.66 -8.38
C PRO A 81 -8.37 23.27 -9.85
N PRO A 82 -7.97 22.07 -10.29
CA PRO A 82 -8.15 21.61 -11.67
C PRO A 82 -9.57 21.77 -12.23
N ARG A 83 -10.57 21.57 -11.36
CA ARG A 83 -11.98 21.69 -11.71
C ARG A 83 -12.38 23.09 -12.20
N GLU A 84 -11.80 24.15 -11.63
CA GLU A 84 -12.09 25.53 -12.05
C GLU A 84 -11.51 25.85 -13.42
N HIS A 85 -10.50 25.10 -13.85
CA HIS A 85 -9.97 25.12 -15.22
C HIS A 85 -10.71 24.16 -16.16
N GLY A 86 -11.83 23.56 -15.73
CA GLY A 86 -12.60 22.59 -16.51
C GLY A 86 -11.88 21.26 -16.72
N MET A 87 -10.88 20.93 -15.91
CA MET A 87 -10.17 19.66 -16.00
C MET A 87 -10.84 18.57 -15.18
N ALA A 88 -10.81 17.36 -15.72
CA ALA A 88 -11.28 16.14 -15.07
C ALA A 88 -10.39 14.95 -15.49
N CYS A 89 -10.40 13.89 -14.70
CA CYS A 89 -9.84 12.61 -15.12
C CYS A 89 -10.86 11.87 -16.00
N LEU A 90 -10.38 10.96 -16.85
CA LEU A 90 -11.30 10.05 -17.55
C LEU A 90 -11.94 9.10 -16.53
N GLY A 91 -13.17 8.66 -16.79
CA GLY A 91 -13.89 7.71 -15.95
C GLY A 91 -14.13 6.38 -16.67
N ASN A 92 -13.76 5.27 -16.04
CA ASN A 92 -14.28 3.96 -16.42
C ASN A 92 -15.68 3.79 -15.82
N VAL A 93 -16.68 4.37 -16.48
CA VAL A 93 -18.05 4.54 -15.95
C VAL A 93 -18.69 3.19 -15.59
N GLU A 94 -18.50 2.18 -16.43
CA GLU A 94 -19.02 0.82 -16.21
C GLU A 94 -18.10 -0.04 -15.33
N LEU A 95 -16.90 0.45 -15.02
CA LEU A 95 -15.84 -0.29 -14.33
C LEU A 95 -15.56 -1.64 -14.99
N ASP A 96 -15.33 -1.62 -16.31
CA ASP A 96 -14.84 -2.80 -17.02
C ASP A 96 -13.42 -3.14 -16.55
N LEU A 97 -13.24 -4.35 -16.04
CA LEU A 97 -11.97 -4.88 -15.54
C LEU A 97 -11.37 -5.92 -16.50
N SER A 98 -11.78 -5.90 -17.77
CA SER A 98 -11.24 -6.75 -18.84
C SER A 98 -9.74 -6.60 -19.03
N ALA A 99 -9.18 -5.41 -18.74
CA ALA A 99 -7.75 -5.15 -18.79
C ALA A 99 -6.95 -5.76 -17.61
N MET A 100 -7.61 -6.32 -16.59
CA MET A 100 -6.90 -6.91 -15.45
C MET A 100 -6.12 -8.16 -15.88
N PRO A 101 -4.90 -8.38 -15.33
CA PRO A 101 -4.08 -9.52 -15.68
C PRO A 101 -4.73 -10.83 -15.20
N THR A 102 -4.65 -11.88 -16.00
CA THR A 102 -4.97 -13.25 -15.57
C THR A 102 -4.09 -13.67 -14.38
N LEU A 103 -4.43 -14.78 -13.70
CA LEU A 103 -3.61 -15.26 -12.59
C LEU A 103 -2.18 -15.61 -13.03
N GLU A 104 -2.04 -16.17 -14.23
CA GLU A 104 -0.73 -16.47 -14.81
C GLU A 104 0.08 -15.20 -15.09
N GLN A 105 -0.57 -14.17 -15.68
CA GLN A 105 0.05 -12.86 -15.89
C GLN A 105 0.40 -12.18 -14.57
N ALA A 106 -0.43 -12.31 -13.54
CA ALA A 106 -0.13 -11.78 -12.21
C ALA A 106 1.12 -12.45 -11.60
N HIS A 107 1.26 -13.78 -11.74
CA HIS A 107 2.49 -14.48 -11.35
C HIS A 107 3.71 -13.99 -12.14
N ALA A 108 3.57 -13.76 -13.45
CA ALA A 108 4.65 -13.23 -14.29
C ALA A 108 5.07 -11.83 -13.85
N VAL A 109 4.10 -10.94 -13.60
CA VAL A 109 4.30 -9.58 -13.09
C VAL A 109 5.03 -9.61 -11.74
N ILE A 110 4.62 -10.47 -10.80
CA ILE A 110 5.26 -10.60 -9.50
C ILE A 110 6.69 -11.12 -9.63
N ARG A 111 6.94 -12.13 -10.47
CA ARG A 111 8.30 -12.62 -10.70
C ARG A 111 9.21 -11.58 -11.34
N HIS A 112 8.64 -10.69 -12.15
CA HIS A 112 9.40 -9.68 -12.88
C HIS A 112 9.70 -8.43 -12.05
N TYR A 113 8.72 -7.92 -11.31
CA TYR A 113 8.82 -6.65 -10.56
C TYR A 113 8.84 -6.83 -9.04
N GLY A 114 8.66 -8.04 -8.52
CA GLY A 114 8.63 -8.34 -7.09
C GLY A 114 9.82 -7.72 -6.36
N PRO A 115 9.60 -6.72 -5.48
CA PRO A 115 10.69 -6.04 -4.79
C PRO A 115 11.50 -6.96 -3.88
N THR A 116 12.78 -6.68 -3.73
CA THR A 116 13.63 -7.32 -2.72
C THR A 116 13.57 -6.52 -1.43
N LEU A 117 13.14 -7.16 -0.33
CA LEU A 117 13.00 -6.56 0.99
C LEU A 117 14.25 -6.80 1.83
N PHE A 118 14.99 -5.76 2.16
CA PHE A 118 16.12 -5.80 3.09
C PHE A 118 15.71 -5.44 4.50
N PHE A 119 16.19 -6.20 5.47
CA PHE A 119 16.10 -5.88 6.89
C PHE A 119 17.38 -5.21 7.36
N HIS A 120 17.27 -4.30 8.32
CA HIS A 120 18.42 -3.60 8.87
C HIS A 120 19.48 -4.61 9.43
N PRO A 121 20.81 -4.39 9.29
CA PRO A 121 21.85 -5.31 9.76
C PRO A 121 21.84 -5.65 11.27
N LYS A 122 21.09 -4.87 12.05
CA LYS A 122 20.92 -5.01 13.50
C LYS A 122 19.49 -5.41 13.87
N GLU A 123 18.70 -5.85 12.89
CA GLU A 123 17.37 -6.40 13.13
C GLU A 123 17.50 -7.72 13.88
N VAL A 124 16.65 -7.89 14.88
CA VAL A 124 16.56 -9.10 15.69
C VAL A 124 15.21 -9.78 15.49
N TYR A 125 14.18 -9.03 15.10
CA TYR A 125 12.82 -9.51 14.85
C TYR A 125 12.64 -9.68 13.35
N LEU A 126 13.09 -10.80 12.81
CA LEU A 126 13.01 -11.10 11.38
C LEU A 126 11.62 -11.64 11.00
N PRO A 127 11.25 -11.59 9.71
CA PRO A 127 9.97 -12.12 9.27
C PRO A 127 9.91 -13.64 9.38
N SER A 128 8.71 -14.18 9.23
CA SER A 128 8.45 -15.62 9.06
C SER A 128 7.17 -15.83 8.26
N SER A 129 6.90 -17.05 7.80
CA SER A 129 5.53 -17.38 7.38
C SER A 129 4.58 -17.43 8.57
N VAL A 130 3.31 -17.13 8.32
CA VAL A 130 2.24 -17.26 9.32
C VAL A 130 2.13 -18.70 9.84
N SER A 131 2.26 -19.68 8.94
CA SER A 131 2.23 -21.11 9.32
C SER A 131 3.38 -21.50 10.25
N TRP A 132 4.59 -20.96 10.03
CA TRP A 132 5.72 -21.18 10.95
C TRP A 132 5.41 -20.59 12.33
N PHE A 133 4.91 -19.36 12.38
CA PHE A 133 4.57 -18.69 13.64
C PHE A 133 3.56 -19.48 14.47
N PHE A 134 2.48 -19.98 13.86
CA PHE A 134 1.49 -20.82 14.52
C PHE A 134 2.11 -22.13 15.05
N LYS A 135 2.81 -22.87 14.19
CA LYS A 135 3.44 -24.15 14.55
C LYS A 135 4.53 -24.04 15.63
N ASN A 136 5.12 -22.85 15.83
CA ASN A 136 6.21 -22.66 16.78
C ASN A 136 5.77 -22.16 18.17
N GLY A 137 4.46 -22.06 18.39
CA GLY A 137 3.88 -21.89 19.72
C GLY A 137 3.07 -20.62 19.91
N ALA A 138 2.74 -19.88 18.85
CA ALA A 138 1.71 -18.86 18.96
C ALA A 138 0.39 -19.51 19.41
N ALA A 139 -0.26 -18.90 20.38
CA ALA A 139 -1.48 -19.44 20.99
C ALA A 139 -2.60 -18.40 20.97
N LEU A 140 -3.82 -18.87 20.75
CA LEU A 140 -5.04 -18.09 20.78
C LEU A 140 -5.55 -18.01 22.22
N TYR A 141 -5.85 -16.80 22.66
CA TYR A 141 -6.42 -16.54 23.97
C TYR A 141 -7.80 -15.92 23.81
N LYS A 142 -8.65 -16.17 24.80
CA LYS A 142 -10.01 -15.65 24.89
C LYS A 142 -10.23 -14.93 26.21
N ARG A 143 -10.93 -13.81 26.18
CA ARG A 143 -11.30 -13.04 27.37
C ARG A 143 -12.18 -13.88 28.30
N GLY A 144 -11.81 -13.93 29.58
CA GLY A 144 -12.49 -14.77 30.57
C GLY A 144 -12.29 -16.28 30.37
N GLY A 145 -11.47 -16.69 29.40
CA GLY A 145 -11.06 -18.08 29.18
C GLY A 145 -9.95 -18.53 30.13
N ASN A 146 -9.46 -19.74 29.90
CA ASN A 146 -8.35 -20.29 30.68
C ASN A 146 -7.07 -19.47 30.46
N THR A 147 -6.18 -19.45 31.45
CA THR A 147 -4.89 -18.73 31.36
C THR A 147 -3.89 -19.44 30.44
N THR A 148 -4.17 -20.70 30.09
CA THR A 148 -3.46 -21.47 29.06
C THR A 148 -4.09 -21.17 27.69
N GLY A 149 -3.31 -20.60 26.77
CA GLY A 149 -3.76 -20.34 25.40
C GLY A 149 -3.98 -21.63 24.62
N GLU A 150 -4.89 -21.57 23.65
CA GLU A 150 -5.21 -22.66 22.73
C GLU A 150 -4.21 -22.71 21.58
N GLU A 151 -3.77 -23.91 21.20
CA GLU A 151 -2.86 -24.08 20.07
C GLU A 151 -3.55 -23.66 18.76
N ILE A 152 -2.83 -22.91 17.92
CA ILE A 152 -3.32 -22.49 16.61
C ILE A 152 -2.78 -23.49 15.59
N ASP A 153 -3.66 -24.07 14.78
CA ASP A 153 -3.21 -24.96 13.71
C ASP A 153 -2.43 -24.20 12.63
N GLY A 154 -1.65 -24.92 11.83
CA GLY A 154 -0.77 -24.32 10.83
C GLY A 154 -1.46 -23.47 9.75
N GLU A 155 -2.76 -23.63 9.55
CA GLU A 155 -3.59 -22.85 8.62
C GLU A 155 -4.46 -21.82 9.36
N GLY A 156 -4.42 -21.78 10.69
CA GLY A 156 -5.23 -20.88 11.52
C GLY A 156 -6.73 -21.15 11.43
N SER A 157 -7.14 -22.39 11.16
CA SER A 157 -8.56 -22.75 10.96
C SER A 157 -9.43 -22.56 12.20
N ASN A 158 -8.82 -22.56 13.40
CA ASN A 158 -9.46 -22.30 14.67
C ASN A 158 -9.47 -20.81 15.09
N LEU A 159 -8.98 -19.91 14.23
CA LEU A 159 -9.08 -18.47 14.49
C LEU A 159 -10.52 -17.96 14.33
N PRO A 160 -10.94 -16.96 15.12
CA PRO A 160 -12.25 -16.35 14.96
C PRO A 160 -12.39 -15.73 13.57
N GLY A 161 -13.47 -16.07 12.86
CA GLY A 161 -13.74 -15.59 11.51
C GLY A 161 -14.83 -14.51 11.49
N GLY A 162 -14.56 -13.42 10.76
CA GLY A 162 -15.51 -12.31 10.56
C GLY A 162 -15.66 -11.38 11.77
N GLY A 163 -16.40 -10.28 11.59
CA GLY A 163 -16.65 -9.29 12.63
C GLY A 163 -15.67 -8.11 12.64
N CYS A 164 -15.74 -7.33 13.72
CA CYS A 164 -14.82 -6.23 14.03
C CYS A 164 -14.00 -6.59 15.27
N ASN A 165 -12.88 -5.92 15.49
CA ASN A 165 -12.10 -6.10 16.71
C ASN A 165 -12.91 -5.65 17.94
N ASP A 166 -13.32 -6.62 18.74
CA ASP A 166 -14.13 -6.48 19.97
C ASP A 166 -13.31 -6.78 21.25
N GLY A 167 -12.02 -7.09 21.10
CA GLY A 167 -11.11 -7.45 22.18
C GLY A 167 -11.41 -8.78 22.86
N GLU A 168 -12.23 -9.65 22.27
CA GLU A 168 -12.55 -10.96 22.86
C GLU A 168 -11.43 -11.97 22.69
N TYR A 169 -10.63 -11.86 21.62
CA TYR A 169 -9.56 -12.79 21.29
C TYR A 169 -8.25 -12.07 21.00
N TRP A 170 -7.12 -12.69 21.36
CA TRP A 170 -5.79 -12.22 20.98
C TRP A 170 -4.83 -13.39 20.81
N ILE A 171 -3.76 -13.17 20.05
CA ILE A 171 -2.65 -14.12 19.91
C ILE A 171 -1.48 -13.64 20.77
N ASP A 172 -0.86 -14.55 21.52
CA ASP A 172 0.39 -14.28 22.23
C ASP A 172 1.39 -15.42 22.02
N VAL A 173 2.65 -15.17 22.36
CA VAL A 173 3.74 -16.14 22.26
C VAL A 173 4.03 -16.79 23.62
N PRO A 174 4.69 -17.97 23.65
CA PRO A 174 5.04 -18.63 24.90
C PRO A 174 5.96 -17.75 25.76
N SER A 175 6.01 -17.99 27.06
CA SER A 175 7.00 -17.32 27.93
C SER A 175 8.40 -17.91 27.78
N GLY A 176 9.42 -17.20 28.26
CA GLY A 176 10.78 -17.70 28.34
C GLY A 176 11.54 -17.69 27.01
N GLU A 177 12.48 -18.62 26.85
CA GLU A 177 13.36 -18.69 25.68
C GLU A 177 12.63 -19.05 24.39
N ARG A 178 11.65 -19.95 24.49
CA ARG A 178 10.79 -20.32 23.35
C ARG A 178 10.07 -19.10 22.78
N GLY A 179 9.47 -18.26 23.63
CA GLY A 179 8.86 -17.01 23.19
C GLY A 179 9.83 -16.06 22.50
N ARG A 180 11.01 -15.87 23.08
CA ARG A 180 12.06 -15.03 22.47
C ARG A 180 12.49 -15.56 21.10
N ALA A 181 12.57 -16.88 20.93
CA ALA A 181 12.89 -17.49 19.64
C ALA A 181 11.76 -17.25 18.61
N VAL A 182 10.50 -17.41 19.01
CA VAL A 182 9.34 -17.10 18.15
C VAL A 182 9.35 -15.63 17.73
N CYS A 183 9.58 -14.69 18.66
CA CYS A 183 9.66 -13.27 18.35
C CYS A 183 10.78 -12.92 17.36
N ARG A 184 11.91 -13.64 17.38
CA ARG A 184 13.02 -13.42 16.42
C ARG A 184 12.66 -13.81 15.00
N GLY A 185 11.61 -14.60 14.81
CA GLY A 185 11.17 -15.10 13.51
C GLY A 185 12.13 -16.09 12.87
N ASN A 186 11.85 -16.39 11.61
CA ASN A 186 12.59 -17.35 10.81
C ASN A 186 12.51 -16.92 9.35
N ILE A 187 13.51 -16.15 8.92
CA ILE A 187 13.56 -15.55 7.58
C ILE A 187 13.53 -16.62 6.48
N ASP A 188 14.08 -17.81 6.75
CA ASP A 188 14.06 -18.94 5.80
C ASP A 188 12.66 -19.48 5.54
N SER A 189 11.72 -19.27 6.47
CA SER A 189 10.30 -19.61 6.29
C SER A 189 9.48 -18.47 5.70
N ALA A 190 10.05 -17.26 5.58
CA ALA A 190 9.29 -16.08 5.18
C ALA A 190 8.82 -16.19 3.71
N GLU A 191 7.56 -15.81 3.51
CA GLU A 191 6.91 -15.65 2.21
C GLU A 191 6.08 -14.37 2.24
N LEU A 192 5.89 -13.73 1.08
CA LEU A 192 5.01 -12.57 0.95
C LEU A 192 3.59 -13.00 0.60
N TYR A 193 2.61 -12.30 1.16
CA TYR A 193 1.19 -12.53 0.89
C TYR A 193 0.70 -11.43 -0.05
N ALA A 194 0.50 -11.79 -1.31
CA ALA A 194 0.18 -10.86 -2.39
C ALA A 194 -1.34 -10.68 -2.54
N HIS A 195 -1.77 -9.42 -2.57
CA HIS A 195 -3.14 -9.01 -2.90
C HIS A 195 -3.13 -8.21 -4.20
N VAL A 196 -3.68 -8.81 -5.25
CA VAL A 196 -3.75 -8.23 -6.60
C VAL A 196 -5.06 -7.47 -6.77
N LYS A 197 -4.96 -6.15 -6.96
CA LYS A 197 -6.09 -5.22 -6.92
C LYS A 197 -6.14 -4.36 -8.19
N PRO A 198 -7.34 -4.07 -8.73
CA PRO A 198 -7.48 -3.03 -9.72
C PRO A 198 -7.13 -1.66 -9.12
N ALA A 199 -6.52 -0.80 -9.94
CA ALA A 199 -6.21 0.58 -9.62
C ALA A 199 -6.48 1.47 -10.84
N MET A 200 -6.67 2.77 -10.61
CA MET A 200 -6.88 3.78 -11.67
C MET A 200 -7.98 3.36 -12.67
N GLY A 201 -9.17 3.02 -12.16
CA GLY A 201 -10.29 2.61 -13.02
C GLY A 201 -10.03 1.30 -13.77
N GLY A 202 -9.15 0.42 -13.27
CA GLY A 202 -8.82 -0.86 -13.90
C GLY A 202 -7.73 -0.79 -14.96
N THR A 203 -7.16 0.40 -15.22
CA THR A 203 -6.03 0.56 -16.17
C THR A 203 -4.68 0.21 -15.56
N CYS A 204 -4.61 0.08 -14.23
CA CYS A 204 -3.43 -0.38 -13.52
C CYS A 204 -3.76 -1.53 -12.58
N THR A 205 -2.74 -2.32 -12.27
CA THR A 205 -2.79 -3.34 -11.21
C THR A 205 -1.88 -2.93 -10.07
N ASP A 206 -2.46 -2.82 -8.87
CA ASP A 206 -1.73 -2.72 -7.61
C ASP A 206 -1.50 -4.11 -7.05
N VAL A 207 -0.25 -4.47 -6.79
CA VAL A 207 0.10 -5.71 -6.09
C VAL A 207 0.63 -5.34 -4.72
N ALA A 208 -0.23 -5.47 -3.70
CA ALA A 208 0.16 -5.24 -2.31
C ALA A 208 0.79 -6.51 -1.76
N MET A 209 2.06 -6.42 -1.39
CA MET A 209 2.87 -7.50 -0.83
C MET A 209 2.98 -7.33 0.67
N TRP A 210 2.33 -8.22 1.42
CA TRP A 210 2.36 -8.22 2.87
C TRP A 210 3.45 -9.14 3.40
N VAL A 211 4.24 -8.65 4.35
CA VAL A 211 5.23 -9.43 5.10
C VAL A 211 4.77 -9.54 6.55
N PHE A 212 4.91 -10.73 7.12
CA PHE A 212 4.59 -10.99 8.51
C PHE A 212 5.87 -11.09 9.36
N CYS A 213 5.98 -10.20 10.34
CA CYS A 213 6.96 -10.26 11.40
C CYS A 213 6.25 -10.78 12.68
N PRO A 214 6.71 -11.87 13.30
CA PRO A 214 6.12 -12.37 14.55
C PRO A 214 6.06 -11.35 15.68
N PHE A 215 6.93 -10.33 15.64
CA PHE A 215 7.03 -9.34 16.69
C PHE A 215 7.50 -7.99 16.16
N ASN A 216 6.83 -6.92 16.58
CA ASN A 216 7.33 -5.55 16.44
C ASN A 216 8.22 -5.21 17.65
N GLY A 217 9.42 -4.72 17.38
CA GLY A 217 10.38 -4.35 18.41
C GLY A 217 10.05 -3.02 19.11
N PRO A 218 10.84 -2.62 20.12
CA PRO A 218 10.63 -1.36 20.81
C PRO A 218 10.93 -0.15 19.91
N ALA A 219 10.04 0.82 19.95
CA ALA A 219 10.23 2.11 19.31
C ALA A 219 11.43 2.86 19.90
N ARG A 220 12.05 3.72 19.09
CA ARG A 220 13.19 4.55 19.50
C ARG A 220 12.83 6.01 19.36
N LEU A 221 12.92 6.75 20.44
CA LEU A 221 12.75 8.21 20.43
C LEU A 221 14.06 8.87 20.03
N LYS A 222 13.98 9.91 19.21
CA LYS A 222 15.06 10.85 18.95
C LYS A 222 14.73 12.19 19.59
N LEU A 223 15.70 12.78 20.28
CA LEU A 223 15.66 14.11 20.89
C LEU A 223 16.95 14.84 20.47
N GLY A 224 16.92 15.53 19.33
CA GLY A 224 18.10 16.15 18.74
C GLY A 224 19.19 15.11 18.44
N PRO A 225 20.40 15.21 19.04
CA PRO A 225 21.47 14.22 18.85
C PRO A 225 21.26 12.92 19.64
N ILE A 226 20.36 12.90 20.63
CA ILE A 226 20.17 11.77 21.54
C ILE A 226 19.13 10.80 20.94
N SER A 227 19.40 9.49 21.03
CA SER A 227 18.44 8.44 20.69
C SER A 227 18.23 7.51 21.87
N LEU A 228 16.99 7.38 22.33
CA LEU A 228 16.60 6.60 23.50
C LEU A 228 15.66 5.46 23.10
N PRO A 229 15.88 4.21 23.57
CA PRO A 229 14.90 3.15 23.41
C PRO A 229 13.69 3.42 24.32
N LEU A 230 12.47 3.29 23.80
CA LEU A 230 11.25 3.48 24.59
C LEU A 230 10.84 2.21 25.36
N ALA A 231 11.81 1.37 25.73
CA ALA A 231 11.68 0.12 26.49
C ALA A 231 10.57 -0.84 26.01
N LYS A 232 9.32 -0.64 26.45
CA LYS A 232 8.18 -1.49 26.09
C LYS A 232 7.26 -0.88 25.02
N THR A 233 7.37 0.42 24.75
CA THR A 233 6.48 1.13 23.83
C THR A 233 6.73 0.71 22.38
N GLY A 234 5.65 0.54 21.62
CA GLY A 234 5.67 0.12 20.22
C GLY A 234 5.75 -1.40 20.01
N ARG A 235 5.96 -2.19 21.08
CA ARG A 235 6.07 -3.63 20.97
C ARG A 235 4.72 -4.30 20.87
N HIS A 236 4.55 -5.20 19.91
CA HIS A 236 3.39 -6.08 19.83
C HIS A 236 3.73 -7.40 19.14
N VAL A 237 2.93 -8.43 19.42
CA VAL A 237 2.98 -9.73 18.75
C VAL A 237 2.15 -9.65 17.48
N GLY A 238 2.66 -10.20 16.39
CA GLY A 238 2.02 -10.15 15.07
C GLY A 238 2.11 -8.74 14.50
N ASP A 239 3.05 -8.56 13.58
CA ASP A 239 3.31 -7.30 12.91
C ASP A 239 3.22 -7.52 11.40
N TRP A 240 2.40 -6.71 10.74
CA TRP A 240 2.09 -6.83 9.33
C TRP A 240 2.50 -5.55 8.63
N GLU A 241 3.48 -5.68 7.74
CA GLU A 241 3.96 -4.57 6.92
C GLU A 241 3.65 -4.84 5.46
N HIS A 242 3.56 -3.78 4.64
CA HIS A 242 3.35 -3.97 3.22
C HIS A 242 4.00 -2.91 2.34
N PHE A 243 4.36 -3.32 1.14
CA PHE A 243 4.65 -2.40 0.05
C PHE A 243 3.75 -2.77 -1.13
N THR A 244 3.45 -1.79 -1.99
CA THR A 244 2.59 -2.03 -3.15
C THR A 244 3.28 -1.53 -4.39
N PHE A 245 3.54 -2.40 -5.35
CA PHE A 245 4.00 -1.94 -6.66
C PHE A 245 2.81 -1.85 -7.61
N ARG A 246 2.83 -0.83 -8.47
CA ARG A 246 1.79 -0.58 -9.46
C ARG A 246 2.33 -0.82 -10.85
N VAL A 247 1.62 -1.59 -11.66
CA VAL A 247 1.91 -1.79 -13.07
C VAL A 247 0.78 -1.29 -13.96
N SER A 248 1.13 -0.77 -15.13
CA SER A 248 0.17 -0.45 -16.20
C SER A 248 -0.36 -1.74 -16.82
N ASN A 249 -1.68 -1.88 -16.94
CA ASN A 249 -2.28 -3.01 -17.65
C ASN A 249 -2.18 -2.88 -19.18
N LEU A 250 -1.82 -1.69 -19.67
CA LEU A 250 -1.72 -1.40 -21.10
C LEU A 250 -0.29 -1.61 -21.63
N THR A 251 0.71 -1.20 -20.85
CA THR A 251 2.13 -1.26 -21.25
C THR A 251 2.93 -2.30 -20.48
N SER A 252 2.37 -2.87 -19.40
CA SER A 252 3.09 -3.76 -18.47
C SER A 252 4.27 -3.09 -17.75
N GLU A 253 4.40 -1.77 -17.83
CA GLU A 253 5.47 -1.02 -17.17
C GLU A 253 5.17 -0.81 -15.69
N LEU A 254 6.23 -0.87 -14.88
CA LEU A 254 6.19 -0.45 -13.49
C LEU A 254 6.00 1.07 -13.42
N MET A 255 4.96 1.51 -12.70
CA MET A 255 4.63 2.92 -12.52
C MET A 255 5.25 3.48 -11.24
N GLY A 256 5.35 2.66 -10.19
CA GLY A 256 5.94 3.08 -8.92
C GLY A 256 5.66 2.10 -7.80
N VAL A 257 6.21 2.39 -6.63
CA VAL A 257 6.08 1.58 -5.41
C VAL A 257 5.62 2.45 -4.25
N TYR A 258 4.58 1.99 -3.56
CA TYR A 258 4.15 2.51 -2.27
C TYR A 258 4.89 1.83 -1.14
N TYR A 259 5.40 2.62 -0.21
CA TYR A 259 6.13 2.17 0.96
C TYR A 259 5.30 2.46 2.22
N SER A 260 4.77 1.43 2.91
CA SER A 260 4.02 1.60 4.17
C SER A 260 4.94 2.13 5.27
N GLN A 261 4.41 3.06 6.06
CA GLN A 261 5.10 3.65 7.19
C GLN A 261 4.08 3.88 8.29
N HIS A 262 3.92 2.88 9.17
CA HIS A 262 2.97 2.93 10.28
C HIS A 262 1.53 3.15 9.76
N SER A 263 0.90 4.27 10.10
CA SER A 263 -0.45 4.64 9.66
C SER A 263 -0.53 5.29 8.28
N GLY A 264 0.60 5.40 7.57
CA GLY A 264 0.66 6.06 6.27
C GLY A 264 1.74 5.48 5.38
N GLY A 265 2.33 6.33 4.54
CA GLY A 265 3.32 5.94 3.55
C GLY A 265 3.27 6.86 2.34
N HIS A 266 4.11 6.58 1.36
CA HIS A 266 4.16 7.37 0.14
C HIS A 266 4.52 6.52 -1.07
N TRP A 267 4.10 7.00 -2.24
CA TRP A 267 4.49 6.45 -3.54
C TRP A 267 5.81 7.07 -3.98
N VAL A 268 6.68 6.24 -4.56
CA VAL A 268 7.88 6.66 -5.29
C VAL A 268 7.73 6.20 -6.74
N ASP A 269 7.96 7.12 -7.66
CA ASP A 269 7.89 6.87 -9.10
C ASP A 269 8.96 5.87 -9.53
N ALA A 270 8.65 5.01 -10.50
CA ALA A 270 9.58 3.99 -10.99
C ALA A 270 10.94 4.57 -11.41
N SER A 271 10.97 5.76 -12.01
CA SER A 271 12.21 6.43 -12.43
C SER A 271 13.14 6.82 -11.28
N ALA A 272 12.63 6.90 -10.04
CA ALA A 272 13.40 7.26 -8.87
C ALA A 272 13.82 6.04 -8.03
N LEU A 273 13.32 4.83 -8.30
CA LEU A 273 13.58 3.66 -7.46
C LEU A 273 15.02 3.16 -7.56
N GLU A 274 15.49 2.51 -6.50
CA GLU A 274 16.66 1.63 -6.56
C GLU A 274 16.26 0.23 -7.04
N TYR A 275 17.13 -0.40 -7.83
CA TYR A 275 16.96 -1.74 -8.39
C TYR A 275 18.15 -2.64 -8.06
N ILE A 276 17.92 -3.93 -7.83
CA ILE A 276 18.97 -4.88 -7.41
C ILE A 276 19.23 -6.03 -8.38
N ASP A 277 18.39 -6.23 -9.39
CA ASP A 277 18.61 -7.16 -10.49
C ASP A 277 17.60 -6.87 -11.60
N GLY A 278 18.05 -6.19 -12.66
CA GLY A 278 17.19 -5.71 -13.74
C GLY A 278 16.05 -4.84 -13.20
N ASN A 279 14.81 -5.31 -13.36
CA ASN A 279 13.59 -4.57 -13.07
C ASN A 279 13.05 -4.78 -11.64
N ARG A 280 13.79 -5.43 -10.74
CA ARG A 280 13.35 -5.68 -9.35
C ARG A 280 13.70 -4.50 -8.42
N PRO A 281 12.70 -3.72 -7.94
CA PRO A 281 12.94 -2.62 -7.03
C PRO A 281 13.41 -3.09 -5.65
N VAL A 282 13.89 -2.14 -4.85
CA VAL A 282 14.34 -2.40 -3.48
C VAL A 282 13.38 -1.80 -2.45
N VAL A 283 13.22 -2.52 -1.33
CA VAL A 283 12.54 -2.04 -0.13
C VAL A 283 13.47 -2.22 1.06
N TYR A 284 13.63 -1.17 1.87
CA TYR A 284 14.39 -1.21 3.11
C TYR A 284 13.43 -1.14 4.28
N SER A 285 13.35 -2.23 5.05
CA SER A 285 12.60 -2.30 6.30
C SER A 285 13.41 -1.67 7.43
N SER A 286 12.77 -0.77 8.16
CA SER A 286 13.40 -0.12 9.29
C SER A 286 13.54 -1.05 10.49
N ARG A 287 14.59 -0.81 11.28
CA ARG A 287 14.89 -1.61 12.45
C ARG A 287 13.76 -1.55 13.49
N ASN A 288 13.41 -2.69 14.08
CA ASN A 288 12.37 -2.95 15.07
C ASN A 288 10.95 -2.74 14.57
N GLY A 289 10.66 -1.56 13.99
CA GLY A 289 9.32 -1.10 13.61
C GLY A 289 8.90 -1.43 12.19
N HIS A 290 9.77 -2.08 11.42
CA HIS A 290 9.57 -2.64 10.09
C HIS A 290 9.01 -1.75 8.96
N ALA A 291 8.70 -0.48 9.23
CA ALA A 291 8.28 0.49 8.23
C ALA A 291 9.20 0.48 7.00
N SER A 292 8.58 0.61 5.83
CA SER A 292 9.20 0.45 4.52
C SER A 292 9.72 1.77 3.96
N TYR A 293 10.90 1.73 3.34
CA TYR A 293 11.56 2.89 2.73
C TYR A 293 12.20 2.53 1.39
N ALA A 294 12.21 3.48 0.46
CA ALA A 294 12.82 3.30 -0.86
C ALA A 294 14.36 3.35 -0.84
N TYR A 295 14.94 3.99 0.17
CA TYR A 295 16.38 4.19 0.30
C TYR A 295 16.83 3.82 1.72
N PRO A 296 18.12 3.50 1.91
CA PRO A 296 18.69 3.42 3.26
C PRO A 296 18.74 4.82 3.88
N GLY A 297 18.55 4.91 5.19
CA GLY A 297 18.56 6.19 5.88
C GLY A 297 18.07 6.16 7.31
N VAL A 298 18.10 7.34 7.93
CA VAL A 298 17.52 7.59 9.25
C VAL A 298 16.29 8.47 9.07
N TYR A 299 15.12 7.90 9.26
CA TYR A 299 13.84 8.55 9.10
C TYR A 299 13.26 8.92 10.47
N LEU A 300 12.51 10.02 10.50
CA LEU A 300 11.93 10.54 11.73
C LEU A 300 10.44 10.79 11.53
N GLN A 301 9.62 10.14 12.36
CA GLN A 301 8.20 10.43 12.48
C GLN A 301 7.99 11.42 13.63
N GLY A 302 7.86 12.69 13.28
CA GLY A 302 7.79 13.81 14.22
C GLY A 302 8.32 15.09 13.57
N SER A 303 8.84 16.01 14.38
CA SER A 303 9.45 17.24 13.87
C SER A 303 10.89 17.00 13.45
N ALA A 304 11.11 16.86 12.14
CA ALA A 304 12.45 16.81 11.57
C ALA A 304 13.27 18.06 11.91
N ALA A 305 12.63 19.25 11.86
CA ALA A 305 13.28 20.52 12.18
C ALA A 305 13.79 20.60 13.63
N LEU A 306 13.04 20.03 14.58
CA LEU A 306 13.44 19.97 15.99
C LEU A 306 14.29 18.72 16.30
N GLY A 307 14.43 17.79 15.35
CA GLY A 307 15.06 16.49 15.58
C GLY A 307 14.33 15.64 16.63
N VAL A 308 13.02 15.83 16.79
CA VAL A 308 12.19 15.15 17.80
C VAL A 308 11.17 14.23 17.14
N GLY A 309 11.17 12.94 17.48
CA GLY A 309 10.20 11.99 16.95
C GLY A 309 10.61 10.52 17.08
N ILE A 310 9.79 9.62 16.54
CA ILE A 310 10.12 8.19 16.45
C ILE A 310 11.12 7.98 15.31
N ARG A 311 12.24 7.33 15.62
CA ARG A 311 13.36 7.10 14.73
C ARG A 311 13.28 5.72 14.09
N ASN A 312 13.29 5.70 12.77
CA ASN A 312 13.34 4.50 11.94
C ASN A 312 14.68 4.47 11.19
N ASP A 313 15.52 3.48 11.48
CA ASP A 313 16.81 3.28 10.80
C ASP A 313 16.64 2.17 9.76
N ALA A 314 16.78 2.49 8.47
CA ALA A 314 16.71 1.54 7.36
C ALA A 314 18.09 1.41 6.71
N ALA A 315 18.55 0.19 6.43
CA ALA A 315 19.85 -0.04 5.83
C ALA A 315 19.89 -1.38 5.08
N ARG A 316 20.73 -1.45 4.06
CA ARG A 316 20.99 -2.69 3.33
C ARG A 316 21.75 -3.69 4.21
N SER A 317 21.47 -4.97 4.05
CA SER A 317 22.19 -6.05 4.73
C SER A 317 22.17 -7.34 3.92
N SER A 318 22.72 -8.43 4.46
CA SER A 318 22.53 -9.79 3.92
C SER A 318 21.22 -10.45 4.38
N LEU A 319 20.42 -9.78 5.20
CA LEU A 319 19.13 -10.25 5.69
C LEU A 319 18.05 -9.71 4.74
N PHE A 320 17.57 -10.55 3.83
CA PHE A 320 16.58 -10.14 2.84
C PHE A 320 15.57 -11.24 2.51
N VAL A 321 14.42 -10.83 1.99
CA VAL A 321 13.41 -11.71 1.41
C VAL A 321 13.17 -11.26 -0.04
N ASP A 322 13.26 -12.21 -0.97
CA ASP A 322 12.93 -11.99 -2.37
C ASP A 322 11.43 -12.28 -2.61
N SER A 323 10.64 -11.21 -2.74
CA SER A 323 9.19 -11.33 -2.97
C SER A 323 8.83 -11.81 -4.37
N SER A 324 9.78 -11.83 -5.31
CA SER A 324 9.58 -12.38 -6.64
C SER A 324 9.65 -13.91 -6.67
N ALA A 325 10.33 -14.51 -5.68
CA ALA A 325 10.57 -15.94 -5.58
C ALA A 325 9.67 -16.65 -4.55
N ARG A 326 9.43 -16.01 -3.39
CA ARG A 326 8.69 -16.61 -2.27
C ARG A 326 7.46 -15.79 -1.92
N TYR A 327 6.34 -16.16 -2.51
CA TYR A 327 5.06 -15.50 -2.27
C TYR A 327 3.87 -16.43 -2.48
N ARG A 328 2.72 -16.01 -1.95
CA ARG A 328 1.40 -16.59 -2.20
C ARG A 328 0.43 -15.49 -2.59
N ILE A 329 -0.29 -15.66 -3.70
CA ILE A 329 -1.43 -14.79 -4.02
C ILE A 329 -2.59 -15.23 -3.14
N VAL A 330 -2.97 -14.38 -2.17
CA VAL A 330 -4.04 -14.66 -1.21
C VAL A 330 -5.37 -14.04 -1.65
N ALA A 331 -5.34 -13.02 -2.52
CA ALA A 331 -6.53 -12.39 -3.06
C ALA A 331 -6.30 -11.80 -4.46
N ALA A 332 -7.32 -11.93 -5.32
CA ALA A 332 -7.39 -11.39 -6.67
C ALA A 332 -8.85 -11.03 -7.00
N ASP A 333 -9.29 -9.85 -6.54
CA ASP A 333 -10.72 -9.55 -6.36
C ASP A 333 -11.53 -9.42 -7.65
N TRP A 334 -10.87 -9.08 -8.76
CA TRP A 334 -11.52 -8.96 -10.07
C TRP A 334 -12.09 -10.30 -10.57
N ARG A 335 -11.56 -11.44 -10.13
CA ARG A 335 -12.09 -12.77 -10.48
C ARG A 335 -13.42 -13.08 -9.80
N SER A 336 -13.70 -12.46 -8.65
CA SER A 336 -15.00 -12.61 -7.97
C SER A 336 -16.15 -11.93 -8.75
N ILE A 337 -15.81 -11.09 -9.72
CA ILE A 337 -16.75 -10.38 -10.62
C ILE A 337 -17.03 -11.25 -11.85
N TRP A 338 -16.01 -11.89 -12.44
CA TRP A 338 -16.20 -12.86 -13.54
C TRP A 338 -17.00 -14.10 -13.13
N ALA A 339 -16.92 -14.53 -11.87
CA ALA A 339 -17.76 -15.60 -11.34
C ALA A 339 -19.24 -15.19 -11.12
N ARG A 340 -19.58 -13.91 -11.35
CA ARG A 340 -20.93 -13.32 -11.19
C ARG A 340 -21.52 -12.81 -12.52
N ALA A 341 -21.03 -13.27 -13.67
CA ALA A 341 -21.74 -13.07 -14.94
C ALA A 341 -23.13 -13.77 -14.86
N PRO A 342 -24.22 -13.15 -15.35
CA PRO A 342 -25.56 -13.66 -15.11
C PRO A 342 -25.84 -14.91 -15.94
N LEU A 343 -26.13 -16.03 -15.27
CA LEU A 343 -26.90 -17.11 -15.88
C LEU A 343 -28.35 -16.63 -16.10
N PRO A 344 -29.03 -17.07 -17.18
CA PRO A 344 -30.38 -16.59 -17.47
C PRO A 344 -31.36 -16.96 -16.36
N SER A 345 -32.32 -16.06 -16.14
CA SER A 345 -33.34 -16.14 -15.11
C SER A 345 -34.11 -17.47 -15.14
N ARG A 346 -34.15 -18.14 -13.98
CA ARG A 346 -35.27 -19.03 -13.65
C ARG A 346 -35.81 -18.72 -12.26
N SER A 347 -37.13 -18.70 -12.24
CA SER A 347 -38.09 -18.40 -11.18
C SER A 347 -37.86 -19.18 -9.90
N GLY A 348 -38.34 -18.60 -8.78
CA GLY A 348 -38.01 -18.98 -7.42
C GLY A 348 -38.40 -20.39 -6.96
N CYS A 349 -37.72 -20.82 -5.90
CA CYS A 349 -38.34 -21.65 -4.86
C CYS A 349 -37.55 -21.50 -3.55
N SER A 350 -38.30 -21.42 -2.46
CA SER A 350 -37.86 -21.31 -1.07
C SER A 350 -37.57 -22.68 -0.44
N SER A 351 -36.67 -22.68 0.55
CA SER A 351 -36.39 -23.70 1.58
C SER A 351 -35.17 -24.63 1.39
N CYS A 352 -34.28 -24.54 2.40
CA CYS A 352 -33.38 -25.55 2.99
C CYS A 352 -32.30 -26.27 2.15
N GLY A 353 -31.04 -26.12 2.58
CA GLY A 353 -30.16 -27.29 2.81
C GLY A 353 -28.89 -27.43 1.95
N SER A 354 -27.76 -27.51 2.66
CA SER A 354 -26.48 -28.13 2.29
C SER A 354 -25.56 -27.44 1.25
N GLY A 355 -24.43 -26.94 1.76
CA GLY A 355 -23.13 -27.51 1.40
C GLY A 355 -22.38 -26.93 0.20
N VAL A 356 -21.89 -25.68 0.30
CA VAL A 356 -20.58 -25.29 -0.25
C VAL A 356 -19.99 -24.18 0.63
N ARG A 357 -19.02 -24.51 1.49
CA ARG A 357 -18.19 -23.49 2.17
C ARG A 357 -17.21 -22.93 1.14
N ARG A 358 -17.46 -21.70 0.69
CA ARG A 358 -16.50 -20.92 -0.09
C ARG A 358 -16.47 -19.51 0.50
N TRP A 359 -15.27 -19.02 0.74
CA TRP A 359 -14.94 -17.73 1.35
C TRP A 359 -15.81 -16.60 0.76
N CYS A 360 -16.85 -16.21 1.49
CA CYS A 360 -17.64 -15.03 1.19
C CYS A 360 -16.98 -13.85 1.87
N THR A 361 -16.25 -13.05 1.09
CA THR A 361 -15.84 -11.69 1.45
C THR A 361 -17.10 -10.85 1.71
N SER A 362 -17.44 -10.66 2.98
CA SER A 362 -18.49 -9.73 3.38
C SER A 362 -18.06 -8.30 3.06
N ARG A 363 -19.03 -7.54 2.56
CA ARG A 363 -18.95 -6.13 2.16
C ARG A 363 -18.15 -5.29 3.17
N GLY A 364 -17.19 -4.52 2.67
CA GLY A 364 -16.80 -3.25 3.28
C GLY A 364 -15.67 -3.23 4.31
N SER A 365 -15.05 -4.35 4.65
CA SER A 365 -13.84 -4.37 5.49
C SER A 365 -12.78 -5.25 4.83
N GLY A 366 -12.04 -4.64 3.89
CA GLY A 366 -10.77 -5.22 3.44
C GLY A 366 -9.80 -5.35 4.62
N TRP A 367 -8.69 -6.03 4.39
CA TRP A 367 -7.57 -6.26 5.32
C TRP A 367 -6.98 -5.00 5.99
N SER A 368 -7.56 -3.81 5.81
CA SER A 368 -7.35 -2.59 6.59
C SER A 368 -7.76 -2.68 8.07
N GLY A 369 -8.39 -3.79 8.50
CA GLY A 369 -8.69 -4.04 9.91
C GLY A 369 -7.46 -4.34 10.77
N TRP A 370 -6.32 -4.67 10.16
CA TRP A 370 -5.13 -5.17 10.87
C TRP A 370 -4.12 -4.09 11.31
N SER A 371 -4.37 -2.84 10.96
CA SER A 371 -3.52 -1.69 11.33
C SER A 371 -4.22 -0.85 12.40
N GLY A 372 -3.96 -1.17 13.66
CA GLY A 372 -4.46 -0.43 14.82
C GLY A 372 -3.96 1.03 14.85
N ALA A 373 -4.90 1.96 14.99
CA ALA A 373 -4.66 3.40 15.09
C ALA A 373 -3.85 3.78 16.36
N TYR A 374 -2.88 4.68 16.18
CA TYR A 374 -2.13 5.32 17.27
C TYR A 374 -2.89 6.55 17.80
N LEU A 375 -3.17 6.59 19.10
CA LEU A 375 -3.45 7.81 19.87
C LEU A 375 -2.58 7.82 21.14
N PRO A 376 -2.02 8.97 21.57
CA PRO A 376 -1.10 9.02 22.70
C PRO A 376 -1.87 9.02 24.03
N GLY A 377 -1.64 8.02 24.86
CA GLY A 377 -2.21 7.94 26.20
C GLY A 377 -1.52 6.87 27.03
N SER A 378 -1.01 7.26 28.18
CA SER A 378 -0.25 6.46 29.14
C SER A 378 -0.88 5.12 29.50
N GLY A 379 -0.11 4.03 29.38
CA GLY A 379 -0.47 2.70 29.87
C GLY A 379 -0.01 1.63 28.91
N ALA A 380 0.76 0.65 29.38
CA ALA A 380 1.19 -0.49 28.59
C ALA A 380 -0.02 -1.37 28.26
N GLU A 381 -0.76 -1.03 27.20
CA GLU A 381 -1.86 -1.86 26.71
C GLU A 381 -1.39 -2.65 25.49
N ARG A 382 -1.32 -3.98 25.68
CA ARG A 382 -1.27 -4.97 24.62
C ARG A 382 -2.55 -4.79 23.81
N ARG A 383 -2.45 -4.37 22.54
CA ARG A 383 -3.62 -4.21 21.67
C ARG A 383 -3.41 -5.02 20.39
N ALA A 384 -4.48 -5.69 19.97
CA ALA A 384 -4.53 -6.86 19.10
C ALA A 384 -5.22 -6.58 17.77
N CYS A 385 -5.03 -7.53 16.84
CA CYS A 385 -5.70 -7.90 15.58
C CYS A 385 -6.39 -6.83 14.73
#